data_AF-A0A959HMX3-F1
#
_entry.id   AF-A0A959HMX3-F1
#
_cell.length_a   1.000
_cell.length_b   1.000
_cell.length_c   1.000
_cell.angle_alpha   90.00
_cell.angle_beta   90.00
_cell.angle_gamma   90.00
#
_symmetry.space_group_name_H-M   'P 1'
#
loop_
_entity.id
_entity.type
_entity.pdbx_description
1 polymer ?
#
loop_
_entity_poly.entity_id
_entity_poly.type
_entity_poly.pdbx_seq_one_letter_code
_entity_poly.pdbx_strand_id
1 'polypeptide(L)'
;FRRDLVSTLPHYPLCERSRCDEKFEHCIQYILYALEDGMYECLSCPPGIPFVTLKKGEIWYIGHTCQDDNDRHSRAFRQEHNVWLYTNYVGPKEECHKIELKLIRGYKYLPESQKPEAKLFLPPYNRTDKN
;
A
#
# COMPACT_ATOMS: atom_id res chain seq x y z
N PHE A 1 30.01 -10.47 -6.99
CA PHE A 1 29.86 -9.08 -6.52
C PHE A 1 28.44 -8.63 -6.88
N ARG A 2 27.46 -8.41 -5.99
CA ARG A 2 27.36 -8.32 -4.53
C ARG A 2 26.12 -9.12 -4.11
N ARG A 3 26.31 -10.09 -3.20
CA ARG A 3 25.29 -10.36 -2.16
C ARG A 3 25.33 -9.15 -1.22
N ASP A 4 24.31 -8.90 -0.40
CA ASP A 4 24.27 -7.83 0.62
C ASP A 4 23.52 -6.55 0.22
N LEU A 5 22.22 -6.67 -0.11
CA LEU A 5 21.24 -5.58 0.05
C LEU A 5 19.86 -6.11 0.48
N VAL A 6 19.81 -7.17 1.31
CA VAL A 6 18.57 -7.69 1.90
C VAL A 6 18.71 -7.68 3.42
N SER A 7 18.89 -6.51 4.04
CA SER A 7 19.01 -6.43 5.51
C SER A 7 18.79 -5.03 6.11
N THR A 8 18.03 -4.13 5.49
CA THR A 8 17.71 -2.84 6.14
C THR A 8 16.32 -2.34 5.80
N LEU A 9 15.30 -3.20 5.90
CA LEU A 9 14.02 -2.68 6.36
C LEU A 9 14.16 -2.57 7.89
N PRO A 10 13.81 -1.45 8.52
CA PRO A 10 13.66 -1.45 9.97
C PRO A 10 12.71 -2.60 10.28
N HIS A 11 13.22 -3.59 11.01
CA HIS A 11 12.39 -4.47 11.79
C HIS A 11 11.70 -3.50 12.75
N TYR A 12 10.55 -2.94 12.35
CA TYR A 12 9.76 -2.15 13.27
C TYR A 12 9.51 -3.09 14.43
N PRO A 13 10.00 -2.78 15.65
CA PRO A 13 9.61 -3.55 16.79
C PRO A 13 8.09 -3.44 16.84
N LEU A 14 7.39 -4.49 16.42
CA LEU A 14 6.06 -4.77 16.92
C LEU A 14 6.25 -4.75 18.43
N CYS A 15 5.84 -3.64 19.04
CA CYS A 15 6.11 -3.22 20.41
C CYS A 15 6.80 -4.30 21.26
N GLU A 16 8.08 -4.12 21.58
CA GLU A 16 8.77 -4.99 22.54
C GLU A 16 8.08 -4.87 23.90
N ARG A 17 7.11 -5.77 24.12
CA ARG A 17 6.47 -6.35 25.31
C ARG A 17 6.40 -5.62 26.66
N SER A 18 6.79 -4.36 26.82
CA SER A 18 6.78 -3.75 28.16
C SER A 18 6.68 -2.22 28.18
N ARG A 19 6.32 -1.56 27.08
CA ARG A 19 6.16 -0.09 27.07
C ARG A 19 5.23 0.50 26.01
N CYS A 20 4.26 -0.27 25.53
CA CYS A 20 3.07 0.34 24.92
C CYS A 20 2.07 0.54 26.03
N ASP A 21 1.71 1.79 26.32
CA ASP A 21 0.56 2.09 27.18
C ASP A 21 -0.64 1.27 26.67
N GLU A 22 -1.20 0.41 27.53
CA GLU A 22 -2.18 -0.65 27.23
C GLU A 22 -3.53 -0.16 26.68
N LYS A 23 -3.63 1.09 26.21
CA LYS A 23 -4.90 1.78 25.89
C LYS A 23 -5.11 2.14 24.42
N PHE A 24 -4.16 1.87 23.53
CA PHE A 24 -4.32 2.22 22.11
C PHE A 24 -4.05 1.04 21.18
N GLU A 25 -5.01 0.74 20.29
CA GLU A 25 -4.77 -0.09 19.11
C GLU A 25 -3.79 0.66 18.21
N HIS A 26 -2.55 0.16 18.11
CA HIS A 26 -1.55 0.74 17.20
C HIS A 26 -1.78 0.17 15.81
N CYS A 27 -2.14 1.06 14.88
CA CYS A 27 -2.34 0.75 13.47
C CYS A 27 -1.24 1.40 12.62
N ILE A 28 -1.06 0.86 11.43
CA ILE A 28 -0.11 1.31 10.43
C ILE A 28 -0.91 1.73 9.21
N GLN A 29 -0.73 2.97 8.77
CA GLN A 29 -1.11 3.38 7.42
C GLN A 29 0.10 3.25 6.49
N TYR A 30 -0.11 2.56 5.37
CA TYR A 30 0.95 2.24 4.43
C TYR A 30 0.52 2.43 2.97
N ILE A 31 1.52 2.51 2.11
CA ILE A 31 1.37 2.62 0.66
C ILE A 31 2.21 1.50 0.04
N LEU A 32 1.65 0.80 -0.94
CA LEU A 32 2.40 -0.13 -1.79
C LEU A 32 2.76 0.57 -3.09
N TYR A 33 4.04 0.59 -3.41
CA TYR A 33 4.57 1.16 -4.64
C TYR A 33 5.05 0.07 -5.58
N ALA A 34 4.91 0.28 -6.89
CA ALA A 34 5.54 -0.54 -7.91
C ALA A 34 7.06 -0.57 -7.71
N LEU A 35 7.64 -1.76 -7.61
CA LEU A 35 9.09 -1.93 -7.40
C LEU A 35 9.88 -1.76 -8.71
N GLU A 36 9.25 -2.12 -9.82
CA GLU A 36 9.80 -2.09 -11.19
C GLU A 36 8.75 -1.57 -12.19
N ASP A 37 9.21 -1.11 -13.35
CA ASP A 37 8.31 -0.76 -14.46
C ASP A 37 7.63 -2.04 -14.99
N GLY A 38 6.30 -2.01 -15.18
CA GLY A 38 5.60 -3.19 -15.69
C GLY A 38 4.09 -3.12 -15.63
N MET A 39 3.46 -4.26 -15.92
CA MET A 39 2.01 -4.44 -15.84
C MET A 39 1.63 -4.90 -14.44
N TYR A 40 0.73 -4.16 -13.80
CA TYR A 40 0.23 -4.47 -12.46
C TYR A 40 -1.27 -4.70 -12.49
N GLU A 41 -1.75 -5.61 -11.64
CA GLU A 41 -3.16 -5.93 -11.53
C GLU A 41 -3.96 -4.69 -11.15
N CYS A 42 -5.11 -4.51 -11.80
CA CYS A 42 -6.00 -3.38 -11.60
C CYS A 42 -7.41 -3.85 -11.23
N LEU A 43 -7.75 -3.70 -9.95
CA LEU A 43 -9.07 -3.99 -9.38
C LEU A 43 -10.00 -2.76 -9.41
N SER A 44 -9.45 -1.55 -9.59
CA SER A 44 -10.22 -0.30 -9.76
C SER A 44 -10.51 0.07 -11.20
N CYS A 45 -9.97 -0.68 -12.16
CA CYS A 45 -10.13 -0.39 -13.58
C CYS A 45 -11.53 -0.74 -14.11
N PRO A 46 -11.95 -0.12 -15.23
CA PRO A 46 -13.16 -0.51 -15.94
C PRO A 46 -13.17 -1.99 -16.33
N PRO A 47 -14.36 -2.61 -16.49
CA PRO A 47 -14.47 -3.99 -16.95
C PRO A 47 -13.70 -4.22 -18.26
N GLY A 48 -12.93 -5.31 -18.32
CA GLY A 48 -12.11 -5.67 -19.49
C GLY A 48 -10.67 -5.14 -19.44
N ILE A 49 -10.30 -4.38 -18.39
CA ILE A 49 -8.93 -3.87 -18.19
C ILE A 49 -8.38 -4.46 -16.87
N PRO A 50 -7.87 -5.70 -16.88
CA PRO A 50 -7.39 -6.38 -15.68
C PRO A 50 -6.01 -5.89 -15.20
N PHE A 51 -5.26 -5.17 -16.05
CA PHE A 51 -3.92 -4.69 -15.75
C PHE A 51 -3.70 -3.27 -16.27
N VAL A 52 -2.80 -2.53 -15.62
CA VAL A 52 -2.32 -1.21 -16.06
C VAL A 52 -0.80 -1.12 -15.94
N THR A 53 -0.19 -0.31 -16.79
CA THR A 53 1.24 -0.03 -16.70
C THR A 53 1.53 0.91 -15.53
N LEU A 54 2.39 0.46 -14.61
CA LEU A 54 3.01 1.31 -13.60
C LEU A 54 4.51 1.46 -13.87
N LYS A 55 5.03 2.65 -13.58
CA LYS A 55 6.46 2.91 -13.43
C LYS A 55 6.88 2.62 -12.00
N LYS A 56 8.15 2.28 -11.83
CA LYS A 56 8.79 2.16 -10.53
C LYS A 56 8.52 3.40 -9.68
N GLY A 57 8.02 3.17 -8.47
CA GLY A 57 7.70 4.22 -7.50
C GLY A 57 6.31 4.83 -7.64
N GLU A 58 5.49 4.42 -8.62
CA GLU A 58 4.08 4.80 -8.67
C GLU A 58 3.24 3.95 -7.69
N ILE A 59 2.15 4.52 -7.20
CA ILE A 59 1.31 3.90 -6.18
C ILE A 59 0.45 2.80 -6.82
N TRP A 60 0.53 1.61 -6.22
CA TRP A 60 -0.32 0.47 -6.59
C TRP A 60 -1.49 0.30 -5.62
N TYR A 61 -1.26 0.51 -4.32
CA TYR A 61 -2.27 0.35 -3.27
C TYR A 61 -2.05 1.31 -2.11
N ILE A 62 -3.14 1.75 -1.49
CA ILE A 62 -3.13 2.53 -0.25
C ILE A 62 -4.06 1.85 0.76
N GLY A 63 -3.59 1.67 1.99
CA GLY A 63 -4.40 1.06 3.04
C GLY A 63 -3.87 1.31 4.44
N HIS A 64 -4.58 0.76 5.42
CA HIS A 64 -4.11 0.64 6.79
C HIS A 64 -4.36 -0.76 7.36
N THR A 65 -3.66 -1.11 8.43
CA THR A 65 -3.81 -2.38 9.15
C THR A 65 -3.51 -2.17 10.64
N CYS A 66 -4.18 -2.90 11.51
CA CYS A 66 -3.96 -2.87 12.96
C CYS A 66 -3.39 -4.23 13.41
N GLN A 67 -2.78 -4.29 14.60
CA GLN A 67 -2.10 -5.51 15.11
C GLN A 67 -2.96 -6.79 15.10
N ASP A 68 -4.29 -6.67 15.11
CA ASP A 68 -5.22 -7.81 15.11
C ASP A 68 -5.66 -8.25 13.69
N ASP A 69 -5.35 -7.46 12.67
CA ASP A 69 -5.64 -7.78 11.27
C ASP A 69 -4.40 -8.47 10.65
N ASN A 70 -4.40 -9.80 10.69
CA ASN A 70 -3.36 -10.65 10.08
C ASN A 70 -2.91 -10.15 8.68
N ASP A 71 -1.59 -10.23 8.48
CA ASP A 71 -0.70 -9.90 7.34
C ASP A 71 -1.32 -9.97 5.91
N ARG A 72 -2.31 -9.12 5.60
CA ARG A 72 -2.99 -9.06 4.28
C ARG A 72 -2.03 -8.89 3.11
N HIS A 73 -0.87 -8.28 3.34
CA HIS A 73 0.18 -8.13 2.34
C HIS A 73 1.51 -8.60 2.89
N SER A 74 1.58 -9.91 3.18
CA SER A 74 2.79 -10.57 3.64
C SER A 74 4.00 -10.30 2.77
N ARG A 75 5.20 -10.55 3.31
CA ARG A 75 6.43 -10.40 2.53
C ARG A 75 6.40 -11.21 1.23
N ALA A 76 5.82 -12.42 1.27
CA ALA A 76 5.66 -13.27 0.09
C ALA A 76 4.73 -12.62 -0.94
N PHE A 77 3.56 -12.12 -0.51
CA PHE A 77 2.64 -11.38 -1.38
C PHE A 77 3.32 -10.20 -2.07
N ARG A 78 4.09 -9.39 -1.32
CA ARG A 78 4.77 -8.23 -1.89
C ARG A 78 5.84 -8.60 -2.92
N GLN A 79 6.55 -9.71 -2.70
CA GLN A 79 7.53 -10.24 -3.64
C GLN A 79 6.86 -10.78 -4.91
N GLU A 80 5.76 -11.53 -4.75
CA GLU A 80 4.98 -12.07 -5.87
C GLU A 80 4.40 -10.96 -6.75
N HIS A 81 3.90 -9.88 -6.14
CA HIS A 81 3.29 -8.76 -6.85
C HIS A 81 4.27 -7.64 -7.24
N ASN A 82 5.59 -7.81 -7.03
CA ASN A 82 6.61 -6.81 -7.36
C ASN A 82 6.33 -5.42 -6.75
N VAL A 83 5.94 -5.38 -5.48
CA VAL A 83 5.65 -4.12 -4.77
C VAL A 83 6.45 -3.95 -3.49
N TRP A 84 6.69 -2.69 -3.15
CA TRP A 84 7.36 -2.29 -1.92
C TRP A 84 6.37 -1.59 -0.97
N LEU A 85 6.36 -2.03 0.29
CA LEU A 85 5.56 -1.42 1.34
C LEU A 85 6.33 -0.28 2.00
N TYR A 86 5.70 0.89 2.01
CA TYR A 86 6.16 2.06 2.75
C TYR A 86 5.18 2.36 3.88
N THR A 87 5.69 2.34 5.12
CA THR A 87 4.96 2.81 6.29
C THR A 87 4.95 4.33 6.29
N ASN A 88 3.78 4.92 6.08
CA ASN A 88 3.63 6.38 6.03
C ASN A 88 3.24 6.96 7.40
N TYR A 89 2.46 6.22 8.22
CA TYR A 89 2.08 6.65 9.56
C TYR A 89 1.84 5.46 10.49
N VAL A 90 2.17 5.63 11.78
CA VAL A 90 1.86 4.67 12.85
C VAL A 90 1.15 5.43 13.97
N GLY A 91 -0.02 4.95 14.38
CA GLY A 91 -0.81 5.61 15.42
C GLY A 91 -2.22 5.03 15.56
N PRO A 92 -3.15 5.80 16.13
CA PRO A 92 -4.53 5.35 16.33
C PRO A 92 -5.22 5.00 15.01
N LYS A 93 -6.11 4.01 15.07
CA LYS A 93 -6.92 3.54 13.92
C LYS A 93 -7.62 4.67 13.17
N GLU A 94 -8.28 5.57 13.91
CA GLU A 94 -9.02 6.68 13.32
C GLU A 94 -8.12 7.62 12.51
N GLU A 95 -6.91 7.90 12.99
CA GLU A 95 -5.94 8.74 12.29
C GLU A 95 -5.37 8.03 11.06
N CYS A 96 -5.06 6.74 11.17
CA CYS A 96 -4.66 5.93 10.01
C CYS A 96 -5.73 5.94 8.91
N HIS A 97 -7.00 5.79 9.30
CA HIS A 97 -8.13 5.82 8.36
C HIS A 97 -8.35 7.21 7.75
N LYS A 98 -8.24 8.29 8.53
CA LYS A 98 -8.29 9.67 8.01
C LYS A 98 -7.20 9.93 6.97
N ILE A 99 -5.97 9.47 7.24
CA ILE A 99 -4.83 9.60 6.33
C ILE A 99 -5.07 8.77 5.07
N GLU A 100 -5.48 7.51 5.19
CA GLU A 100 -5.84 6.66 4.06
C GLU A 100 -6.86 7.34 3.15
N LEU A 101 -8.01 7.79 3.70
CA LEU A 101 -9.04 8.46 2.93
C LEU A 101 -8.54 9.73 2.24
N LYS A 102 -7.68 10.51 2.91
CA LYS A 102 -7.07 11.71 2.33
C LYS A 102 -6.18 11.35 1.13
N LEU A 103 -5.34 10.33 1.26
CA LEU A 103 -4.45 9.86 0.20
C LEU A 103 -5.24 9.27 -0.98
N ILE A 104 -6.22 8.41 -0.71
CA ILE A 104 -7.10 7.82 -1.73
C ILE A 104 -7.84 8.92 -2.51
N ARG A 105 -8.45 9.90 -1.83
CA ARG A 105 -9.15 11.02 -2.48
C ARG A 105 -8.20 11.89 -3.32
N GLY A 106 -6.94 12.00 -2.91
CA GLY A 106 -5.89 12.74 -3.59
C GLY A 106 -5.36 12.04 -4.84
N TYR A 107 -5.47 10.71 -4.94
CA TYR A 107 -4.83 9.91 -5.98
C TYR A 107 -5.18 10.36 -7.41
N LYS A 108 -6.45 10.67 -7.68
CA LYS A 108 -6.93 11.14 -9.00
C LYS A 108 -6.27 12.43 -9.53
N TYR A 109 -5.52 13.14 -8.68
CA TYR A 109 -4.78 14.35 -9.04
C TYR A 109 -3.30 14.09 -9.29
N LEU A 110 -2.81 12.87 -9.04
CA LEU A 110 -1.44 12.48 -9.32
C LEU A 110 -1.26 12.21 -10.82
N PRO A 111 -0.06 12.48 -11.40
CA PRO A 111 0.21 12.19 -12.80
C PRO A 111 -0.03 10.71 -13.18
N GLU A 112 0.32 9.79 -12.28
CA GLU A 112 0.13 8.34 -12.45
C GLU A 112 -1.34 7.90 -12.55
N SER A 113 -2.30 8.74 -12.16
CA SER A 113 -3.72 8.46 -12.36
C SER A 113 -4.15 8.53 -13.84
N GLN A 114 -3.36 9.21 -14.68
CA GLN A 114 -3.63 9.37 -16.11
C GLN A 114 -2.89 8.28 -16.88
N LYS A 115 -3.49 7.10 -17.01
CA LYS A 115 -2.92 5.99 -17.78
C LYS A 115 -3.48 5.96 -19.21
N PRO A 116 -2.69 5.53 -20.21
CA PRO A 116 -3.20 5.28 -21.56
C PRO A 116 -4.35 4.27 -21.59
N GLU A 117 -4.31 3.26 -20.71
CA GLU A 117 -5.29 2.18 -20.63
C GLU A 117 -6.60 2.65 -20.00
N ALA A 118 -6.52 3.46 -18.93
CA ALA A 118 -7.67 3.96 -18.21
C ALA A 118 -7.35 5.21 -17.38
N LYS A 119 -8.34 6.08 -17.21
CA LYS A 119 -8.28 7.13 -16.20
C LYS A 119 -8.65 6.54 -14.83
N LEU A 120 -7.70 6.53 -13.90
CA LEU A 120 -7.86 5.91 -12.59
C LEU A 120 -8.29 6.94 -11.54
N PHE A 121 -9.38 6.67 -10.83
CA PHE A 121 -9.82 7.50 -9.69
C PHE A 121 -9.29 6.99 -8.35
N LEU A 122 -8.86 5.73 -8.30
CA LEU A 122 -8.28 5.04 -7.15
C LEU A 122 -6.96 4.39 -7.60
N PRO A 123 -6.05 4.08 -6.67
CA PRO A 123 -4.92 3.25 -7.01
C PRO A 123 -5.36 1.92 -7.63
N PRO A 124 -4.55 1.30 -8.50
CA PRO A 124 -4.96 0.13 -9.28
C PRO A 124 -5.53 -1.00 -8.43
N TYR A 125 -4.91 -1.33 -7.30
CA TYR A 125 -5.33 -2.47 -6.47
C TYR A 125 -6.35 -2.13 -5.40
N ASN A 126 -6.71 -0.85 -5.22
CA ASN A 126 -7.80 -0.49 -4.34
C ASN A 126 -9.12 -0.92 -4.99
N ARG A 127 -9.93 -1.71 -4.29
CA ARG A 127 -11.23 -2.14 -4.82
C ARG A 127 -12.19 -0.95 -4.93
N THR A 128 -12.95 -0.90 -6.02
CA THR A 128 -14.18 -0.12 -6.02
C THR A 128 -15.19 -0.91 -5.19
N ASP A 129 -15.71 -0.31 -4.13
CA ASP A 129 -16.87 -0.88 -3.45
C ASP A 129 -18.01 -0.91 -4.47
N LYS A 130 -18.25 -2.08 -5.06
CA LYS A 130 -19.42 -2.32 -5.90
C LYS A 130 -20.60 -2.37 -4.94
N ASN A 131 -21.16 -1.20 -4.66
CA ASN A 131 -22.49 -1.07 -4.05
C ASN A 131 -23.53 -1.79 -4.92
#